data_AF-A0A3R8AXP1-F1
#
_entry.id   AF-A0A3R8AXP1-F1
#
_cell.length_a   1.000
_cell.length_b   1.000
_cell.length_c   1.000
_cell.angle_alpha   90.00
_cell.angle_beta   90.00
_cell.angle_gamma   90.00
#
_symmetry.space_group_name_H-M   'P 1'
#
loop_
_entity.id
_entity.type
_entity.pdbx_description
1 polymer ?
#
loop_
_entity_poly.entity_id
_entity_poly.type
_entity_poly.pdbx_seq_one_letter_code
_entity_poly.pdbx_strand_id
1 'polypeptide(L)'
;AQAALQPSDGSVVETKASPFLSLKSKNEGNTWMIDKFLHQPLDVERYRTDFEALGPDHCGRINGSQAKADLVKSKLPSAVLHR
;
A
#
# COMPACT_ATOMS: atom_id res chain seq x y z
N ALA A 1 57.06 -19.59 28.31
CA ALA A 1 55.80 -20.25 28.71
C ALA A 1 54.65 -19.37 28.25
N GLN A 2 53.77 -19.97 27.44
CA GLN A 2 52.36 -19.64 27.17
C GLN A 2 51.95 -18.20 26.83
N ALA A 3 51.68 -18.03 25.53
CA ALA A 3 50.74 -17.06 25.00
C ALA A 3 49.34 -17.35 25.57
N ALA A 4 48.73 -16.36 26.22
CA ALA A 4 47.33 -16.41 26.59
C ALA A 4 46.49 -16.10 25.33
N LEU A 5 45.85 -17.14 24.77
CA LEU A 5 44.81 -16.98 23.78
C LEU A 5 43.62 -16.27 24.44
N GLN A 6 43.38 -15.01 24.07
CA GLN A 6 42.04 -14.46 24.09
C GLN A 6 41.34 -14.89 22.79
N PRO A 7 40.23 -15.64 22.82
CA PRO A 7 39.33 -15.63 21.69
C PRO A 7 38.69 -14.24 21.67
N SER A 8 39.18 -13.38 20.78
CA SER A 8 38.39 -12.26 20.30
C SER A 8 37.16 -12.86 19.64
N ASP A 9 36.05 -12.92 20.37
CA ASP A 9 34.75 -13.35 19.87
C ASP A 9 34.22 -12.27 18.92
N GLY A 10 34.89 -12.19 17.78
CA GLY A 10 34.56 -11.35 16.65
C GLY A 10 33.60 -12.13 15.77
N SER A 11 32.32 -11.87 15.96
CA SER A 11 31.40 -11.90 14.83
C SER A 11 30.49 -10.69 14.96
N VAL A 12 30.99 -9.54 14.47
CA VAL A 12 30.06 -8.53 13.94
C VAL A 12 29.34 -9.24 12.80
N VAL A 13 28.17 -9.80 13.09
CA VAL A 13 27.26 -10.31 12.07
C VAL A 13 26.82 -9.08 11.30
N GLU A 14 27.58 -8.76 10.26
CA GLU A 14 27.20 -7.77 9.28
C GLU A 14 25.81 -8.19 8.82
N THR A 15 24.80 -7.41 9.22
CA THR A 15 23.38 -7.64 8.93
C THR A 15 23.18 -7.29 7.46
N LYS A 16 23.87 -8.03 6.58
CA LYS A 16 23.63 -7.97 5.14
C LYS A 16 22.18 -8.32 4.99
N ALA A 17 21.41 -7.33 4.54
CA ALA A 17 19.99 -7.45 4.32
C ALA A 17 19.71 -8.81 3.66
N SER A 18 18.69 -9.51 4.17
CA SER A 18 18.29 -10.83 3.64
C SER A 18 18.29 -10.79 2.11
N PRO A 19 18.75 -11.86 1.41
CA PRO A 19 18.77 -11.87 -0.06
C PRO A 19 17.40 -11.52 -0.67
N PHE A 20 16.31 -11.80 0.05
CA PHE A 20 14.95 -11.42 -0.32
C PHE A 20 14.67 -9.91 -0.25
N LEU A 21 15.31 -9.17 0.66
CA LEU A 21 15.24 -7.70 0.73
C LEU A 21 15.99 -7.06 -0.44
N SER A 22 17.19 -7.54 -0.78
CA SER A 22 17.99 -7.04 -1.90
C SER A 22 17.35 -7.30 -3.27
N LEU A 23 16.48 -8.30 -3.38
CA LEU A 23 15.70 -8.59 -4.58
C LEU A 23 14.44 -7.72 -4.69
N LYS A 24 13.82 -7.34 -3.56
CA LYS A 24 12.63 -6.48 -3.54
C LYS A 24 12.96 -5.02 -3.87
N SER A 25 14.14 -4.53 -3.48
CA SER A 25 14.60 -3.18 -3.82
C SER A 25 14.88 -3.00 -5.32
N LYS A 26 15.01 -4.09 -6.09
CA LYS A 26 15.11 -4.02 -7.56
C LYS A 26 13.79 -3.71 -8.26
N ASN A 27 12.67 -3.75 -7.52
CA ASN A 27 11.36 -3.31 -8.01
C ASN A 27 11.06 -1.94 -7.39
N GLU A 28 11.87 -0.93 -7.71
CA GLU A 28 11.44 0.45 -7.62
C GLU A 28 10.33 0.61 -8.66
N GLY A 29 9.09 0.31 -8.24
CA GLY A 29 7.93 0.51 -9.08
C GLY A 29 7.97 1.91 -9.65
N ASN A 30 7.87 2.02 -10.97
CA ASN A 30 7.89 3.25 -11.77
C ASN A 30 7.56 4.50 -10.94
N THR A 31 8.59 5.23 -10.49
CA THR A 31 8.46 6.39 -9.61
C THR A 31 7.48 7.44 -10.16
N TRP A 32 7.36 7.52 -11.49
CA TRP A 32 6.39 8.37 -12.17
C TRP A 32 4.92 7.98 -11.93
N MET A 33 4.60 6.71 -11.71
CA MET A 33 3.23 6.27 -11.38
C MET A 33 2.87 6.66 -9.96
N ILE A 34 3.81 6.47 -9.03
CA ILE A 34 3.65 6.91 -7.63
C ILE A 34 3.42 8.42 -7.63
N ASP A 35 4.27 9.17 -8.31
CA ASP A 35 4.17 10.62 -8.40
C ASP A 35 2.85 11.09 -9.04
N LYS A 36 2.48 10.50 -10.18
CA LYS A 36 1.25 10.83 -10.90
C LYS A 36 -0.02 10.52 -10.12
N PHE A 37 -0.08 9.40 -9.40
CA PHE A 37 -1.33 8.93 -8.78
C PHE A 37 -1.44 9.24 -7.29
N LEU A 38 -0.33 9.49 -6.57
CA LEU A 38 -0.35 9.80 -5.14
C LEU A 38 -0.15 11.28 -4.82
N HIS A 39 0.49 12.06 -5.71
CA HIS A 39 0.68 13.51 -5.49
C HIS A 39 -0.31 14.38 -6.29
N GLN A 40 -1.15 13.78 -7.14
CA GLN A 40 -2.25 14.52 -7.77
C GLN A 40 -3.36 14.77 -6.74
N PRO A 41 -3.87 16.00 -6.59
CA PRO A 41 -5.01 16.27 -5.72
C PRO A 41 -6.20 15.42 -6.18
N LEU A 42 -6.84 14.77 -5.21
CA LEU A 42 -8.09 14.03 -5.45
C LEU A 42 -9.12 14.95 -6.10
N ASP A 43 -9.76 14.46 -7.16
CA ASP A 43 -10.84 15.17 -7.84
C ASP A 43 -12.13 15.09 -7.00
N VAL A 44 -12.21 15.96 -5.99
CA VAL A 44 -13.30 15.98 -5.01
C VAL A 44 -14.66 16.18 -5.67
N GLU A 45 -14.76 17.07 -6.66
CA GLU A 45 -16.02 17.42 -7.32
C GLU A 45 -16.60 16.24 -8.11
N ARG A 46 -15.73 15.48 -8.76
CA ARG A 46 -16.14 14.25 -9.44
C ARG A 46 -16.71 13.22 -8.47
N TYR A 47 -15.97 12.91 -7.40
CA TYR A 47 -16.43 11.95 -6.40
C TYR A 47 -17.68 12.43 -5.66
N ARG A 48 -17.82 13.74 -5.46
CA ARG A 48 -19.02 14.34 -4.88
C ARG A 48 -20.25 14.13 -5.77
N THR A 49 -20.11 14.35 -7.07
CA THR A 49 -21.18 14.12 -8.04
C THR A 49 -21.60 12.66 -8.06
N ASP A 50 -20.63 11.74 -8.06
CA ASP A 50 -20.90 10.29 -8.01
C ASP A 50 -21.56 9.90 -6.67
N PHE A 51 -21.11 10.48 -5.56
CA PHE A 51 -21.69 10.24 -4.23
C PHE A 51 -23.13 10.73 -4.13
N GLU A 52 -23.43 11.94 -4.63
CA GLU A 52 -24.79 12.50 -4.65
C GLU A 52 -25.72 11.65 -5.53
N ALA A 53 -25.22 11.13 -6.66
CA ALA A 53 -25.97 10.24 -7.53
C ALA A 53 -26.33 8.88 -6.90
N LEU A 54 -25.59 8.42 -5.88
CA LEU A 54 -25.91 7.20 -5.13
C LEU A 54 -27.07 7.36 -4.14
N GLY A 55 -27.49 8.59 -3.86
CA GLY A 55 -28.59 8.89 -2.95
C GLY A 55 -28.24 8.62 -1.49
N PRO A 56 -27.39 9.46 -0.87
CA PRO A 56 -27.08 9.37 0.56
C PRO A 56 -28.30 9.68 1.42
N ASP A 57 -28.31 9.14 2.64
CA ASP A 57 -29.35 9.38 3.64
C ASP A 57 -29.31 10.81 4.21
N HIS A 58 -30.26 11.13 5.09
CA HIS A 58 -30.33 12.42 5.77
C HIS A 58 -29.10 12.73 6.64
N CYS A 59 -28.27 11.72 6.94
CA CYS A 59 -27.01 11.86 7.66
C CYS A 59 -25.80 11.99 6.72
N GLY A 60 -26.01 12.05 5.40
CA GLY A 60 -24.96 12.13 4.40
C GLY A 60 -24.16 10.83 4.26
N ARG A 61 -24.79 9.67 4.43
CA ARG A 61 -24.16 8.34 4.34
C ARG A 61 -24.83 7.46 3.30
N ILE A 62 -24.06 6.56 2.71
CA ILE A 62 -24.57 5.45 1.89
C ILE A 62 -24.47 4.15 2.68
N ASN A 63 -25.42 3.24 2.47
CA ASN A 63 -25.35 1.92 3.07
C ASN A 63 -24.40 0.99 2.29
N GLY A 64 -24.07 -0.16 2.89
CA GLY A 64 -23.14 -1.11 2.28
C GLY A 64 -23.65 -1.75 0.98
N SER A 65 -24.97 -1.89 0.80
CA SER A 65 -25.52 -2.47 -0.43
C SER A 65 -25.44 -1.50 -1.60
N GLN A 66 -25.73 -0.21 -1.39
CA GLN A 66 -25.54 0.87 -2.38
C GLN A 66 -24.07 0.99 -2.78
N ALA A 67 -23.17 1.07 -1.79
CA ALA A 67 -21.74 1.16 -2.03
C ALA A 67 -21.23 -0.05 -2.82
N LYS A 68 -21.61 -1.27 -2.42
CA LYS A 68 -21.17 -2.50 -3.10
C LYS A 68 -21.67 -2.58 -4.54
N ALA A 69 -22.92 -2.19 -4.79
CA ALA A 69 -23.49 -2.20 -6.13
C ALA A 69 -22.74 -1.26 -7.08
N ASP A 70 -22.20 -0.14 -6.57
CA ASP A 70 -21.37 0.76 -7.35
C ASP A 70 -19.93 0.23 -7.52
N LEU A 71 -19.31 -0.24 -6.43
CA LEU A 71 -17.94 -0.77 -6.44
C LEU A 71 -17.75 -1.93 -7.43
N VAL A 72 -18.73 -2.82 -7.58
CA VAL A 72 -18.63 -3.94 -8.54
C VAL A 72 -18.59 -3.48 -10.01
N LYS A 73 -19.03 -2.25 -10.32
CA LYS A 73 -18.95 -1.68 -11.67
C LYS A 73 -17.51 -1.43 -12.10
N SER A 74 -16.59 -1.24 -11.15
CA SER A 74 -15.14 -1.08 -11.42
C SER A 74 -14.47 -2.32 -12.00
N LYS A 75 -15.17 -3.47 -12.02
CA LYS A 75 -14.68 -4.77 -12.50
C LYS A 75 -13.43 -5.27 -11.79
N LEU A 76 -13.16 -4.76 -10.58
CA LEU A 76 -12.08 -5.25 -9.73
C LEU A 76 -12.49 -6.55 -9.02
N PRO A 77 -11.53 -7.42 -8.68
CA PRO A 77 -11.80 -8.63 -7.90
C PRO A 77 -12.42 -8.31 -6.53
N SER A 78 -13.34 -9.15 -6.07
CA SER A 78 -14.04 -8.94 -4.78
C SER A 78 -13.10 -8.81 -3.59
N ALA A 79 -11.99 -9.55 -3.59
CA ALA A 79 -10.97 -9.46 -2.53
C ALA A 79 -10.28 -8.09 -2.49
N VAL A 80 -10.19 -7.39 -3.63
CA VAL A 80 -9.66 -6.03 -3.72
C VAL A 80 -10.71 -5.03 -3.27
N LEU A 81 -11.98 -5.23 -3.63
CA LEU A 81 -13.06 -4.31 -3.25
C LEU A 81 -13.38 -4.33 -1.74
N HIS A 82 -13.18 -5.47 -1.08
CA HIS A 82 -13.41 -5.63 0.36
C HIS A 82 -12.24 -5.15 1.22
N ARG A 83 -11.03 -5.10 0.65
CA ARG A 83 -9.81 -4.70 1.34
C ARG A 83 -9.64 -3.20 1.25
#